data_AF-A0A930Y405-F1
#
_entry.id   AF-A0A930Y405-F1
#
_cell.length_a   1.000
_cell.length_b   1.000
_cell.length_c   1.000
_cell.angle_alpha   90.00
_cell.angle_beta   90.00
_cell.angle_gamma   90.00
#
_symmetry.space_group_name_H-M   'P 1'
#
loop_
_entity.id
_entity.type
_entity.pdbx_description
1 polymer ?
#
loop_
_entity_poly.entity_id
_entity_poly.type
_entity_poly.pdbx_seq_one_letter_code
_entity_poly.pdbx_strand_id
1 'polypeptide(L)'
;WGLTIDAYDLQRRKRKVTLEQLIAGTLLYYPLYLNPNTMQLTDAKTAIQILLQQREQLKDSGMYKNWLSKKLGKYWYFIRKFWLQ
;
A
#
# COMPACT_ATOMS: atom_id res chain seq x y z
N TRP A 1 11.13 7.69 17.36
CA TRP A 1 11.99 8.22 16.27
C TRP A 1 12.23 9.72 16.36
N GLY A 2 11.62 10.43 17.33
CA GLY A 2 11.84 11.87 17.53
C GLY A 2 10.98 12.79 16.65
N LEU A 3 10.00 12.24 15.93
CA LEU A 3 9.06 12.99 15.08
C LEU A 3 7.66 13.10 15.70
N THR A 4 7.47 12.51 16.88
CA THR A 4 6.21 12.43 17.62
C THR A 4 6.49 12.65 19.10
N ILE A 5 5.49 13.15 19.82
CA ILE A 5 5.48 13.15 21.29
C ILE A 5 4.88 11.81 21.71
N ASP A 6 5.75 10.87 22.07
CA ASP A 6 5.36 9.50 22.42
C ASP A 6 4.90 9.45 23.90
N ALA A 7 3.72 8.87 24.16
CA ALA A 7 3.19 8.74 25.53
C ALA A 7 3.91 7.67 26.37
N TYR A 8 4.62 6.75 25.70
CA TYR A 8 5.36 5.65 26.32
C TYR A 8 6.80 5.63 25.81
N ASP A 9 7.73 5.32 26.70
CA ASP A 9 9.12 5.11 26.32
C ASP A 9 9.29 3.77 25.60
N LEU A 10 10.03 3.79 24.49
CA LEU A 10 10.30 2.64 23.64
C LEU A 10 11.80 2.34 23.63
N GLN A 11 12.27 1.52 24.58
CA GLN A 11 13.69 1.25 24.80
C GLN A 11 14.48 0.79 23.56
N ARG A 12 13.83 0.09 22.62
CA ARG A 12 14.45 -0.35 21.36
C ARG A 12 14.71 0.81 20.39
N ARG A 13 13.90 1.88 20.41
CA ARG A 13 13.93 2.97 19.43
C ARG A 13 14.83 4.12 19.92
N LYS A 14 16.14 3.89 19.91
CA LYS A 14 17.14 4.88 20.38
C LYS A 14 17.55 5.93 19.33
N ARG A 15 17.39 5.61 18.04
CA ARG A 15 17.78 6.51 16.94
C ARG A 15 16.71 7.58 16.68
N LYS A 16 17.15 8.82 16.47
CA LYS A 16 16.33 9.89 15.89
C LYS A 16 16.54 9.94 14.37
N VAL A 17 15.47 10.16 13.62
CA VAL A 17 15.51 10.29 12.16
C VAL A 17 14.74 11.53 11.73
N THR A 18 15.12 12.10 10.58
CA THR A 18 14.33 13.16 9.95
C THR A 18 13.06 12.60 9.32
N LEU A 19 12.11 13.47 8.96
CA LEU A 19 10.89 13.06 8.28
C LEU A 19 11.20 12.37 6.94
N GLU A 20 12.16 12.90 6.18
CA GLU A 20 12.59 12.34 4.88
C GLU A 20 13.19 10.95 5.04
N GLN A 21 14.00 10.74 6.08
CA GLN A 21 14.56 9.42 6.39
C GLN A 21 13.47 8.41 6.76
N LEU A 22 12.46 8.83 7.53
CA LEU A 22 11.32 7.97 7.86
C LEU A 22 10.49 7.63 6.61
N ILE A 23 10.21 8.62 5.76
CA ILE A 23 9.51 8.45 4.48
C ILE A 23 10.26 7.47 3.58
N ALA A 24 11.57 7.68 3.38
CA ALA A 24 12.39 6.80 2.56
C ALA A 24 12.41 5.37 3.11
N GLY A 25 12.60 5.20 4.41
CA GLY A 25 12.59 3.88 5.04
C GLY A 25 11.26 3.15 4.88
N THR A 26 10.14 3.85 5.09
CA THR A 26 8.81 3.22 5.14
C THR A 26 8.14 3.07 3.78
N LEU A 27 8.45 3.94 2.82
CA LEU A 27 7.77 3.96 1.51
C LEU A 27 8.70 3.62 0.34
N LEU A 28 10.02 3.79 0.46
CA LEU A 28 10.94 3.50 -0.67
C LEU A 28 11.69 2.19 -0.48
N TYR A 29 12.26 1.96 0.71
CA TYR A 29 13.19 0.84 0.93
C TYR A 29 12.55 -0.41 1.52
N TYR A 30 11.62 -0.26 2.47
CA TYR A 30 11.03 -1.40 3.14
C TYR A 30 9.97 -2.16 2.32
N PRO A 31 9.03 -1.49 1.63
CA PRO A 31 7.94 -2.18 0.95
C PRO A 31 8.29 -2.54 -0.50
N LEU A 32 7.62 -3.57 -1.00
CA LEU A 32 7.52 -3.86 -2.43
C LEU A 32 6.13 -3.45 -2.93
N TYR A 33 6.06 -2.78 -4.06
CA TYR A 33 4.80 -2.46 -4.73
C TYR A 33 4.61 -3.33 -5.96
N LEU A 34 3.36 -3.69 -6.25
CA LEU A 34 2.97 -4.40 -7.46
C LEU A 34 1.96 -3.55 -8.23
N ASN A 35 2.18 -3.40 -9.53
CA ASN A 35 1.20 -2.80 -10.42
C ASN A 35 0.05 -3.82 -10.63
N PRO A 36 -1.21 -3.47 -10.31
CA PRO A 36 -2.33 -4.41 -10.40
C PRO A 36 -2.70 -4.79 -11.84
N ASN A 37 -2.34 -3.98 -12.83
CA ASN A 37 -2.67 -4.23 -14.23
C ASN A 37 -1.63 -5.14 -14.90
N THR A 38 -0.35 -4.96 -14.57
CA THR A 38 0.76 -5.73 -15.19
C THR A 38 1.27 -6.86 -14.31
N MET A 39 0.91 -6.88 -13.03
CA MET A 39 1.42 -7.81 -12.01
C MET A 39 2.95 -7.78 -11.85
N GLN A 40 3.61 -6.69 -12.25
CA GLN A 40 5.05 -6.49 -12.13
C GLN A 40 5.38 -5.62 -10.91
N LEU A 41 6.61 -5.78 -10.39
CA LEU A 41 7.14 -4.90 -9.35
C LEU A 41 7.19 -3.46 -9.84
N THR A 42 6.88 -2.53 -8.95
CA THR A 42 6.85 -1.10 -9.23
C THR A 42 7.31 -0.29 -8.01
N ASP A 43 7.40 1.02 -8.18
CA ASP A 43 7.80 1.94 -7.12
C ASP A 43 6.60 2.60 -6.42
N ALA A 44 6.87 3.26 -5.29
CA ALA A 44 5.84 3.96 -4.52
C ALA A 44 5.16 5.05 -5.32
N LYS A 45 5.91 5.78 -6.16
CA LYS A 45 5.39 6.88 -6.98
C LYS A 45 4.34 6.37 -7.95
N THR A 46 4.63 5.29 -8.67
CA THR A 46 3.73 4.66 -9.63
C THR A 46 2.51 4.08 -8.92
N ALA A 47 2.69 3.45 -7.76
CA ALA A 47 1.59 2.97 -6.94
C ALA A 47 0.63 4.10 -6.54
N ILE A 48 1.15 5.27 -6.15
CA ILE A 48 0.35 6.46 -5.84
C ILE A 48 -0.43 6.94 -7.07
N GLN A 49 0.20 7.00 -8.25
CA GLN A 49 -0.49 7.43 -9.47
C GLN A 49 -1.65 6.49 -9.84
N ILE A 50 -1.44 5.18 -9.71
CA ILE A 50 -2.47 4.17 -9.96
C ILE A 50 -3.65 4.37 -8.99
N LEU A 51 -3.37 4.58 -7.70
CA LEU A 51 -4.41 4.82 -6.69
C LEU A 51 -5.21 6.10 -6.97
N LEU A 52 -4.54 7.17 -7.40
CA LEU A 52 -5.20 8.43 -7.77
C LEU A 52 -6.12 8.23 -8.98
N GLN A 53 -5.65 7.54 -10.01
CA GLN A 53 -6.46 7.24 -11.20
C GLN A 53 -7.69 6.39 -10.84
N GLN A 54 -7.52 5.35 -10.02
CA GLN A 54 -8.63 4.53 -9.54
C GLN A 54 -9.65 5.35 -8.75
N ARG A 55 -9.19 6.30 -7.93
CA ARG A 55 -10.07 7.18 -7.16
C ARG A 55 -10.94 8.05 -8.08
N GLU A 56 -10.39 8.60 -9.15
CA GLU A 56 -11.17 9.42 -10.09
C GLU A 56 -12.20 8.56 -10.84
N GLN A 57 -11.82 7.37 -11.33
CA GLN A 57 -12.75 6.44 -11.98
C GLN A 57 -13.93 6.03 -11.07
N LEU A 58 -13.69 5.92 -9.76
CA LEU A 58 -14.73 5.61 -8.78
C LEU A 58 -15.71 6.76 -8.53
N LYS A 59 -15.32 8.01 -8.76
CA LYS A 59 -16.25 9.15 -8.66
C LYS A 59 -17.25 9.15 -9.82
N ASP A 60 -16.79 8.76 -11.01
CA ASP A 60 -17.61 8.73 -12.22
C ASP A 60 -18.55 7.51 -12.28
N SER A 61 -18.23 6.45 -11.53
CA SER A 61 -19.00 5.20 -11.48
C SER A 61 -19.77 5.07 -10.16
N GLY A 62 -21.03 5.50 -10.15
CA GLY A 62 -21.90 5.52 -8.97
C GLY A 62 -21.82 4.28 -8.06
N MET A 63 -21.87 4.54 -6.74
CA MET A 63 -21.54 3.67 -5.59
C MET A 63 -21.97 2.18 -5.59
N TYR A 64 -22.96 1.74 -6.36
CA TYR A 64 -23.66 0.47 -6.10
C TYR A 64 -23.02 -0.79 -6.69
N LYS A 65 -22.10 -0.69 -7.67
CA LYS A 65 -21.56 -1.87 -8.38
C LYS A 65 -20.29 -2.47 -7.75
N ASN A 66 -19.58 -1.72 -6.89
CA ASN A 66 -18.22 -2.04 -6.45
C ASN A 66 -18.12 -2.72 -5.06
N TRP A 67 -19.22 -2.95 -4.35
CA TRP A 67 -19.18 -3.59 -3.02
C TRP A 67 -19.00 -5.12 -3.10
N LEU A 68 -19.69 -5.78 -4.04
CA LEU A 68 -19.59 -7.24 -4.24
C LEU A 68 -18.24 -7.66 -4.82
N SER A 69 -17.71 -6.91 -5.79
CA SER A 69 -16.42 -7.20 -6.44
C SER A 69 -15.22 -7.07 -5.47
N LYS A 70 -15.27 -6.09 -4.55
CA LYS A 70 -14.26 -5.91 -3.49
C LYS A 70 -14.16 -7.09 -2.52
N LYS A 71 -15.24 -7.85 -2.32
CA LYS A 71 -15.24 -9.02 -1.43
C LYS A 71 -14.71 -10.29 -2.12
N LEU A 72 -14.87 -10.40 -3.44
CA LEU A 72 -14.48 -11.60 -4.22
C LEU A 72 -13.03 -11.56 -4.72
N GLY A 73 -12.43 -10.38 -4.90
CA GLY A 73 -11.02 -10.25 -5.31
C GLY A 73 -10.02 -10.87 -4.31
N LYS A 74 -10.37 -10.90 -3.01
CA LYS A 74 -9.56 -11.54 -1.98
C LYS A 74 -9.41 -13.05 -2.19
N TYR A 75 -10.47 -13.73 -2.63
CA TYR A 75 -10.47 -15.18 -2.82
C TYR A 75 -9.70 -15.61 -4.08
N TRP A 76 -9.75 -14.82 -5.15
CA TRP A 76 -9.01 -15.10 -6.38
C TRP A 76 -7.49 -15.05 -6.19
N TYR A 77 -6.98 -14.18 -5.31
CA TYR A 77 -5.56 -14.15 -4.94
C TYR A 77 -5.12 -15.44 -4.23
N PHE A 78 -5.97 -16.02 -3.37
CA PHE A 78 -5.68 -17.29 -2.70
C PHE A 78 -5.80 -18.49 -3.66
N ILE A 79 -6.81 -18.53 -4.52
CA ILE A 79 -6.98 -19.61 -5.52
C ILE A 79 -5.81 -19.63 -6.51
N ARG A 80 -5.35 -18.47 -7.00
CA ARG A 80 -4.24 -18.38 -7.94
C ARG A 80 -2.88 -18.77 -7.33
N LYS A 81 -2.71 -18.58 -6.02
CA LYS A 81 -1.47 -18.95 -5.31
C LYS A 81 -1.41 -20.45 -4.94
N PHE A 82 -2.56 -21.13 -4.89
CA PHE A 82 -2.68 -22.54 -4.49
C PHE A 82 -2.70 -23.52 -5.67
N TRP A 83 -2.88 -23.04 -6.91
CA TRP A 83 -2.95 -23.86 -8.14
C TRP A 83 -1.64 -23.89 -8.96
N LEU A 84 -0.52 -23.47 -8.35
CA LEU A 84 0.84 -23.50 -8.92
C LEU A 84 1.79 -24.34 -8.04
N GLN A 85 1.30 -25.47 -7.55
CA GLN A 85 2.08 -26.62 -7.07
C GLN A 85 1.70 -27.82 -7.93
#